data_AF-A0A183BBQ8-F1
#
_entry.id   AF-A0A183BBQ8-F1
#
_cell.length_a   1.000
_cell.length_b   1.000
_cell.length_c   1.000
_cell.angle_alpha   90.00
_cell.angle_beta   90.00
_cell.angle_gamma   90.00
#
_symmetry.space_group_name_H-M   'P 1'
#
loop_
_entity.id
_entity.type
_entity.pdbx_description
1 polymer ?
#
loop_
_entity_poly.entity_id
_entity_poly.type
_entity_poly.pdbx_seq_one_letter_code
_entity_poly.pdbx_strand_id
1 'polypeptide(L)'
;MNSTPLEFLDLNCSARDIKDYFESFEIWWLTRSKPDEEKKSAFFLNAAGKNAYTLIENLAYPFPSVSVPYDDLKSLLLQHVKPTNLEASERANFHSMVLNPNQGIREFILDLLT
;
A
#
# COMPACT_ATOMS: atom_id res chain seq x y z
N MET A 1 -21.01 20.94 0.86
CA MET A 1 -19.66 20.78 0.30
C MET A 1 -19.65 19.45 -0.41
N ASN A 2 -19.51 19.46 -1.72
CA ASN A 2 -19.48 18.24 -2.52
C ASN A 2 -18.05 17.70 -2.40
N SER A 3 -17.82 16.74 -1.51
CA SER A 3 -16.52 16.07 -1.42
C SER A 3 -16.21 15.47 -2.79
N THR A 4 -15.01 15.68 -3.30
CA THR A 4 -14.49 14.96 -4.46
C THR A 4 -14.79 13.46 -4.27
N PRO A 5 -15.37 12.76 -5.25
CA PRO A 5 -15.61 11.33 -5.11
C PRO A 5 -14.26 10.64 -4.94
N LEU A 6 -14.10 9.89 -3.86
CA LEU A 6 -12.94 9.02 -3.70
C LEU A 6 -13.03 7.96 -4.80
N GLU A 7 -12.01 7.86 -5.65
CA GLU A 7 -11.93 6.77 -6.63
C GLU A 7 -11.76 5.43 -5.91
N PHE A 8 -12.03 4.31 -6.59
CA PHE A 8 -11.73 3.01 -6.00
C PHE A 8 -10.22 2.76 -6.00
N LEU A 9 -9.74 2.00 -5.03
CA LEU A 9 -8.35 1.64 -4.96
C LEU A 9 -8.00 0.66 -6.10
N ASP A 10 -7.16 1.10 -7.02
CA ASP A 10 -6.53 0.22 -8.02
C ASP A 10 -5.45 -0.63 -7.34
N LEU A 11 -5.45 -1.94 -7.59
CA LEU A 11 -4.45 -2.87 -7.05
C LEU A 11 -3.28 -3.09 -8.01
N ASN A 12 -3.37 -2.62 -9.26
CA ASN A 12 -2.30 -2.72 -10.25
C ASN A 12 -1.41 -1.46 -10.30
N CYS A 13 -1.63 -0.51 -9.39
CA CYS A 13 -0.87 0.73 -9.31
C CYS A 13 0.42 0.56 -8.51
N SER A 14 1.25 1.60 -8.48
CA SER A 14 2.50 1.57 -7.72
C SER A 14 2.24 1.65 -6.21
N ALA A 15 3.21 1.20 -5.40
CA ALA A 15 3.13 1.37 -3.95
C ALA A 15 3.01 2.85 -3.50
N ARG A 16 3.44 3.81 -4.34
CA ARG A 16 3.23 5.23 -4.11
C ARG A 16 1.77 5.61 -4.29
N ASP A 17 1.13 5.16 -5.36
CA ASP A 17 -0.28 5.44 -5.65
C ASP A 17 -1.20 4.90 -4.53
N ILE A 18 -0.87 3.72 -3.98
CA ILE A 18 -1.57 3.15 -2.81
C ILE A 18 -1.42 4.04 -1.58
N LYS A 19 -0.23 4.62 -1.37
CA LYS A 19 -0.01 5.56 -0.25
C LYS A 19 -0.80 6.84 -0.45
N ASP A 20 -0.78 7.41 -1.65
CA ASP A 20 -1.51 8.63 -2.01
C ASP A 20 -3.03 8.43 -1.89
N TYR A 21 -3.51 7.21 -2.16
CA TYR A 21 -4.89 6.81 -1.91
C TYR A 21 -5.26 6.88 -0.42
N PHE A 22 -4.42 6.34 0.48
CA PHE A 22 -4.67 6.43 1.93
C PHE A 22 -4.71 7.87 2.42
N GLU A 23 -3.80 8.71 1.94
CA GLU A 23 -3.80 10.15 2.26
C GLU A 23 -5.10 10.82 1.78
N SER A 24 -5.55 10.48 0.57
CA SER A 24 -6.83 10.97 0.01
C SER A 24 -8.03 10.50 0.82
N PHE A 25 -8.06 9.23 1.24
CA PHE A 25 -9.11 8.68 2.12
C PHE A 25 -9.12 9.38 3.48
N GLU A 26 -7.96 9.64 4.08
CA GLU A 26 -7.85 10.32 5.38
C GLU A 26 -8.35 11.76 5.31
N ILE A 27 -7.98 12.50 4.25
CA ILE A 27 -8.52 13.84 4.01
C ILE A 27 -10.04 13.77 3.87
N TRP A 28 -10.54 12.86 3.03
CA TRP A 28 -11.97 12.66 2.83
C TRP A 28 -12.70 12.31 4.14
N TRP A 29 -12.14 11.42 4.95
CA TRP A 29 -12.65 11.02 6.26
C TRP A 29 -12.76 12.22 7.21
N LEU A 30 -11.71 13.03 7.30
CA LEU A 30 -11.66 14.21 8.17
C LEU A 30 -12.65 15.30 7.73
N THR A 31 -13.00 15.38 6.44
CA THR A 31 -14.00 16.36 5.96
C THR A 31 -15.45 16.01 6.32
N ARG A 32 -15.72 14.79 6.82
CA ARG A 32 -17.07 14.41 7.23
C ARG A 32 -17.46 15.06 8.55
N SER A 33 -18.73 15.44 8.65
CA SER A 33 -19.29 15.92 9.91
C SER A 33 -19.40 14.77 10.91
N LYS A 34 -18.66 14.87 12.02
CA LYS A 34 -18.61 13.90 13.12
C LYS A 34 -18.02 12.53 12.70
N PRO A 35 -16.70 12.47 12.43
CA PRO A 35 -16.04 11.18 12.22
C PRO A 35 -16.17 10.33 13.49
N ASP A 36 -16.58 9.09 13.29
CA ASP A 36 -16.69 8.07 14.33
C ASP A 36 -15.59 7.05 14.06
N GLU A 37 -14.51 7.10 14.85
CA GLU A 37 -13.32 6.29 14.63
C GLU A 37 -13.64 4.78 14.66
N GLU A 38 -14.68 4.36 15.40
CA GLU A 38 -15.15 2.96 15.39
C GLU A 38 -15.67 2.51 14.03
N LYS A 39 -16.11 3.47 13.19
CA LYS A 39 -16.64 3.20 11.83
C LYS A 39 -15.62 3.41 10.73
N LYS A 40 -14.42 3.88 11.04
CA LYS A 40 -13.40 4.23 10.03
C LYS A 40 -13.02 3.04 9.16
N SER A 41 -12.80 1.86 9.76
CA SER A 41 -12.52 0.61 9.03
C SER A 41 -13.64 0.26 8.06
N ALA A 42 -14.90 0.32 8.50
CA ALA A 42 -16.04 0.02 7.64
C ALA A 42 -16.15 0.99 6.45
N PHE A 43 -15.90 2.29 6.70
CA PHE A 43 -15.90 3.28 5.62
C PHE A 43 -14.76 3.09 4.64
N PHE A 44 -13.56 2.77 5.12
CA PHE A 44 -12.42 2.44 4.27
C PHE A 44 -12.73 1.24 3.38
N LEU A 45 -13.23 0.13 3.95
CA LEU A 45 -13.57 -1.08 3.21
C LEU A 45 -14.62 -0.83 2.11
N ASN A 46 -15.62 0.01 2.40
CA ASN A 46 -16.61 0.41 1.40
C ASN A 46 -16.02 1.31 0.31
N ALA A 47 -15.14 2.24 0.69
CA ALA A 47 -14.56 3.22 -0.22
C ALA A 47 -13.43 2.64 -1.10
N ALA A 48 -12.72 1.61 -0.62
CA ALA A 48 -11.65 0.93 -1.36
C ALA A 48 -12.16 0.18 -2.61
N GLY A 49 -13.44 -0.21 -2.62
CA GLY A 49 -14.05 -0.96 -3.71
C GLY A 49 -13.85 -2.47 -3.60
N LYS A 50 -14.57 -3.22 -4.45
CA LYS A 50 -14.72 -4.69 -4.32
C LYS A 50 -13.41 -5.46 -4.37
N ASN A 51 -12.50 -5.11 -5.29
CA ASN A 51 -11.26 -5.85 -5.48
C ASN A 51 -10.33 -5.67 -4.27
N ALA A 52 -10.17 -4.43 -3.82
CA ALA A 52 -9.40 -4.12 -2.62
C ALA A 52 -10.03 -4.74 -1.37
N TYR A 53 -11.35 -4.68 -1.21
CA TYR A 53 -12.06 -5.35 -0.12
C TYR A 53 -11.74 -6.85 -0.07
N THR A 54 -11.80 -7.54 -1.20
CA THR A 54 -11.51 -8.99 -1.30
C THR A 54 -10.07 -9.29 -0.88
N LEU A 55 -9.10 -8.47 -1.32
CA LEU A 55 -7.71 -8.61 -0.90
C LEU A 55 -7.56 -8.39 0.61
N ILE A 56 -8.16 -7.34 1.15
CA ILE A 56 -8.10 -6.99 2.57
C ILE A 56 -8.74 -8.08 3.43
N GLU A 57 -9.85 -8.66 2.98
CA GLU A 57 -10.51 -9.79 3.65
C GLU A 57 -9.57 -11.01 3.76
N ASN A 58 -8.82 -11.30 2.70
CA ASN A 58 -7.81 -12.36 2.73
C ASN A 58 -6.63 -12.02 3.65
N LEU A 59 -6.16 -10.77 3.64
CA LEU A 59 -5.04 -10.32 4.48
C LEU A 59 -5.38 -10.25 5.97
N ALA A 60 -6.65 -9.96 6.31
CA ALA A 60 -7.14 -9.86 7.69
C ALA A 60 -7.45 -11.22 8.34
N TYR A 61 -7.46 -12.31 7.57
CA TYR A 61 -7.77 -13.65 8.08
C TYR A 61 -6.88 -14.02 9.28
N PRO A 62 -7.44 -14.58 10.38
CA PRO A 62 -8.79 -15.15 10.52
C PRO A 62 -9.87 -14.17 11.02
N PHE A 63 -9.55 -12.89 11.15
CA PHE A 63 -10.48 -11.90 11.68
C PHE A 63 -11.37 -11.30 10.58
N PRO A 64 -12.65 -10.98 10.87
CA PRO A 64 -13.45 -10.19 9.95
C PRO A 64 -12.79 -8.85 9.67
N SER A 65 -12.60 -8.48 8.40
CA SER A 65 -11.92 -7.23 8.02
C SER A 65 -12.52 -5.97 8.66
N VAL A 66 -13.84 -5.95 8.88
CA VAL A 66 -14.54 -4.84 9.56
C VAL A 66 -14.17 -4.68 11.04
N SER A 67 -13.71 -5.75 11.69
CA SER A 67 -13.31 -5.75 13.10
C SER A 67 -11.84 -5.35 13.30
N VAL A 68 -11.06 -5.30 12.22
CA VAL A 68 -9.66 -4.90 12.25
C VAL A 68 -9.58 -3.37 12.26
N PRO A 69 -8.79 -2.75 13.16
CA PRO A 69 -8.57 -1.30 13.17
C PRO A 69 -8.04 -0.78 11.83
N TYR A 70 -8.42 0.45 11.47
CA TYR A 70 -8.02 1.05 10.19
C TYR A 70 -6.50 1.09 10.00
N ASP A 71 -5.74 1.43 11.05
CA ASP A 71 -4.28 1.51 10.97
C ASP A 71 -3.65 0.13 10.71
N ASP A 72 -4.24 -0.94 11.24
CA ASP A 72 -3.81 -2.31 10.98
C ASP A 72 -4.16 -2.73 9.54
N LEU A 73 -5.35 -2.35 9.04
CA LEU A 73 -5.73 -2.58 7.64
C LEU A 73 -4.78 -1.86 6.67
N LYS A 74 -4.43 -0.61 6.98
CA LYS A 74 -3.46 0.20 6.21
C LYS A 74 -2.09 -0.47 6.20
N SER A 75 -1.61 -0.91 7.38
CA SER A 75 -0.34 -1.61 7.52
C SER A 75 -0.31 -2.91 6.73
N LEU A 76 -1.35 -3.75 6.84
CA LEU A 76 -1.49 -5.01 6.10
C LEU A 76 -1.38 -4.80 4.59
N LEU A 77 -2.08 -3.81 4.06
CA LEU A 77 -2.06 -3.52 2.63
C LEU A 77 -0.69 -2.97 2.18
N LEU A 78 -0.10 -2.05 2.95
CA LEU A 78 1.22 -1.49 2.66
C LEU A 78 2.33 -2.56 2.69
N GLN A 79 2.25 -3.50 3.65
CA GLN A 79 3.17 -4.64 3.73
C GLN A 79 2.97 -5.62 2.57
N HIS A 80 1.75 -5.79 2.06
CA HIS A 80 1.51 -6.62 0.88
C HIS A 80 2.17 -6.05 -0.37
N VAL A 81 2.06 -4.74 -0.59
CA VAL A 81 2.57 -4.07 -1.81
C VAL A 81 4.06 -3.74 -1.73
N LYS A 82 4.58 -3.56 -0.52
CA LYS A 82 6.00 -3.51 -0.20
C LYS A 82 6.31 -4.61 0.81
N PRO A 83 6.46 -5.87 0.34
CA PRO A 83 6.92 -6.92 1.24
C PRO A 83 8.24 -6.47 1.87
N THR A 84 8.39 -6.71 3.17
CA THR A 84 9.68 -6.58 3.85
C THR A 84 10.72 -7.23 2.97
N ASN A 85 11.80 -6.48 2.66
CA ASN A 85 12.89 -6.88 1.77
C ASN A 85 13.14 -8.38 1.86
N LEU A 86 12.62 -9.11 0.87
CA LEU A 86 12.78 -10.55 0.84
C LEU A 86 14.24 -10.77 0.49
N GLU A 87 15.02 -11.31 1.41
CA GLU A 87 16.44 -11.62 1.20
C GLU A 87 16.65 -12.37 -0.13
N ALA A 88 15.72 -13.26 -0.49
CA ALA A 88 15.72 -13.97 -1.76
C ALA A 88 15.56 -13.05 -2.99
N SER A 89 14.68 -12.05 -2.91
CA SER A 89 14.46 -11.05 -3.97
C SER A 89 15.66 -10.12 -4.11
N GLU A 90 16.19 -9.63 -2.99
CA GLU A 90 17.41 -8.81 -2.98
C GLU A 90 18.62 -9.58 -3.53
N ARG A 91 18.77 -10.85 -3.15
CA ARG A 91 19.79 -11.74 -3.71
C ARG A 91 19.62 -11.94 -5.21
N ALA A 92 18.39 -12.18 -5.67
CA ALA A 92 18.12 -12.34 -7.09
C ALA A 92 18.48 -11.08 -7.87
N ASN A 93 18.09 -9.91 -7.36
CA ASN A 93 18.45 -8.61 -7.95
C ASN A 93 19.97 -8.43 -7.98
N PHE A 94 20.67 -8.65 -6.87
CA PHE A 94 22.12 -8.58 -6.76
C PHE A 94 22.81 -9.51 -7.77
N HIS A 95 22.36 -10.76 -7.88
CA HIS A 95 22.92 -11.74 -8.82
C HIS A 95 22.60 -11.42 -10.29
N SER A 96 21.52 -10.70 -10.56
CA SER A 96 21.13 -10.28 -11.91
C SER A 96 21.90 -9.04 -12.39
N MET A 97 22.49 -8.26 -11.48
CA MET A 97 23.29 -7.09 -11.84
C MET A 97 24.62 -7.51 -12.48
N VAL A 98 24.89 -6.97 -13.66
CA VAL A 98 26.13 -7.21 -14.41
C VAL A 98 26.84 -5.88 -14.61
N LEU A 99 28.13 -5.83 -14.29
CA LEU A 99 28.96 -4.65 -14.52
C LEU A 99 29.10 -4.41 -16.03
N ASN A 100 28.63 -3.26 -16.50
CA ASN A 100 28.81 -2.89 -17.90
C ASN A 100 30.29 -2.55 -18.19
N PRO A 101 30.82 -2.86 -19.39
CA PRO A 101 32.24 -2.66 -19.72
C PRO A 101 32.75 -1.21 -19.51
N ASN A 102 31.86 -0.23 -19.59
CA ASN A 102 32.18 1.20 -19.48
C ASN A 102 31.71 1.83 -18.16
N GLN A 103 31.14 1.04 -17.24
CA GLN A 103 30.62 1.54 -15.98
C GLN A 103 31.72 1.58 -14.92
N GLY A 104 31.86 2.70 -14.23
CA GLY A 104 32.82 2.81 -13.13
C GLY A 104 32.38 1.97 -11.94
N ILE A 105 33.35 1.41 -11.19
CA ILE A 105 33.08 0.63 -9.96
C ILE A 105 32.22 1.44 -8.98
N ARG A 106 32.49 2.74 -8.84
CA ARG A 106 31.70 3.64 -7.97
C ARG A 106 30.25 3.74 -8.41
N GLU A 107 29.98 3.84 -9.71
CA GLU A 107 28.63 3.93 -10.25
C GLU A 107 27.89 2.61 -10.05
N PHE A 108 28.56 1.49 -10.29
CA PHE A 108 28.01 0.16 -10.03
C PHE A 108 27.63 -0.05 -8.55
N ILE A 109 28.45 0.45 -7.60
CA ILE A 109 28.12 0.41 -6.18
C ILE A 109 26.91 1.31 -5.84
N LEU A 110 26.74 2.44 -6.52
CA LEU A 110 25.57 3.28 -6.31
C LEU A 110 24.29 2.59 -6.82
N ASP A 111 24.36 1.93 -7.98
CA ASP A 111 23.24 1.15 -8.53
C ASP A 111 22.84 0.00 -7.59
N LEU A 112 23.80 -0.60 -6.88
CA LEU A 112 23.57 -1.65 -5.87
C LEU A 112 22.83 -1.16 -4.61
N LEU A 113 22.87 0.14 -4.33
CA LEU A 113 22.32 0.74 -3.10
C LEU A 113 20.96 1.43 -3.32
N THR A 114 20.43 1.41 -4.55
CA THR A 114 19.21 2.12 -4.95
C THR A 114 18.02 1.17 -5.05
#